data_AF-A0A257X6B4-F1
#
_entry.id   AF-A0A257X6B4-F1
#
_cell.length_a   1.000
_cell.length_b   1.000
_cell.length_c   1.000
_cell.angle_alpha   90.00
_cell.angle_beta   90.00
_cell.angle_gamma   90.00
#
_symmetry.space_group_name_H-M   'P 1'
#
loop_
_entity.id
_entity.type
_entity.pdbx_description
1 polymer ?
#
loop_
_entity_poly.entity_id
_entity_poly.type
_entity_poly.pdbx_seq_one_letter_code
_entity_poly.pdbx_strand_id
1 'polypeptide(L)'
;MQDAQTLAPPGPRPGAQDVGEAIDTDTTVLPEVEVTDERELQRPVEIDLPPDRPVTVINAAAIERRQASTIFDILKDIPGVAVDGGPRASGMKFNLRGFSDNEDVLFKVDGAVKGFEKYRFGSGVFIEPELLKALQVERGPSVTAGSGALGGTVSATTKSAADFLKPGQTFGSEVKYGYNWNSHERLRMVTIYGRPNAYLDLIVSVARRDSDDFRLPDGEPLELTATASESRFVKASVYATDDLVIELSQTRYTGGPERAPYDATATGAGGFGIVVRA
;
A
#
# COMPACT_ATOMS: atom_id res chain seq x y z
N MET A 1 66.24 -43.47 -6.30
CA MET A 1 66.63 -43.74 -4.91
C MET A 1 66.34 -42.47 -4.14
N GLN A 2 65.61 -42.40 -3.02
CA GLN A 2 64.86 -43.37 -2.22
C GLN A 2 63.99 -42.50 -1.30
N ASP A 3 62.74 -42.89 -1.15
CA ASP A 3 61.84 -42.76 0.01
C ASP A 3 61.72 -41.42 0.78
N ALA A 4 60.51 -40.88 0.71
CA ALA A 4 59.94 -39.97 1.69
C ALA A 4 59.51 -40.76 2.95
N GLN A 5 59.91 -40.29 4.14
CA GLN A 5 59.27 -40.66 5.41
C GLN A 5 58.97 -39.41 6.25
N THR A 6 57.76 -39.46 6.80
CA THR A 6 56.99 -38.47 7.55
C THR A 6 57.64 -38.11 8.89
N LEU A 7 57.63 -36.82 9.26
CA LEU A 7 57.91 -36.35 10.63
C LEU A 7 56.65 -35.68 11.21
N ALA A 8 56.19 -36.16 12.38
CA ALA A 8 55.00 -35.66 13.06
C ALA A 8 55.22 -34.26 13.67
N PRO A 9 54.18 -33.40 13.73
CA PRO A 9 54.27 -32.08 14.35
C PRO A 9 54.34 -32.17 15.90
N PRO A 10 55.07 -31.24 16.55
CA PRO A 10 55.26 -31.21 18.00
C PRO A 10 54.01 -30.78 18.76
N GLY A 11 53.85 -31.30 19.99
CA GLY A 11 52.68 -31.12 20.85
C GLY A 11 52.46 -29.69 21.40
N PRO A 12 51.30 -29.45 22.04
CA PRO A 12 50.90 -28.13 22.53
C PRO A 12 51.73 -27.67 23.74
N ARG A 13 51.98 -26.36 23.81
CA ARG A 13 52.76 -25.69 24.86
C ARG A 13 51.94 -25.51 26.16
N PRO A 14 52.60 -25.39 27.32
CA PRO A 14 51.95 -25.36 28.64
C PRO A 14 51.18 -24.05 28.90
N GLY A 15 50.13 -24.16 29.71
CA GLY A 15 49.16 -23.10 30.01
C GLY A 15 49.73 -21.87 30.70
N ALA A 16 49.17 -20.72 30.33
CA ALA A 16 49.30 -19.48 31.06
C ALA A 16 48.30 -19.45 32.23
N GLN A 17 48.79 -18.93 33.33
CA GLN A 17 48.23 -18.99 34.68
C GLN A 17 46.96 -18.15 34.86
N ASP A 18 46.06 -18.62 35.72
CA ASP A 18 44.91 -17.91 36.26
C ASP A 18 45.33 -16.55 36.84
N VAL A 19 44.87 -15.48 36.20
CA VAL A 19 44.65 -14.19 36.86
C VAL A 19 43.18 -14.16 37.27
N GLY A 20 42.95 -14.35 38.57
CA GLY A 20 41.64 -14.24 39.17
C GLY A 20 41.13 -12.81 39.07
N GLU A 21 40.10 -12.62 38.25
CA GLU A 21 39.25 -11.43 38.28
C GLU A 21 37.92 -11.83 38.90
N ALA A 22 37.52 -11.11 39.94
CA ALA A 22 36.31 -11.36 40.71
C ALA A 22 35.08 -11.24 39.80
N ILE A 23 34.40 -12.35 39.59
CA ILE A 23 33.18 -12.41 38.77
C ILE A 23 32.04 -11.85 39.63
N ASP A 24 31.51 -10.71 39.20
CA ASP A 24 30.24 -10.16 39.68
C ASP A 24 29.15 -11.24 39.54
N THR A 25 28.55 -11.63 40.66
CA THR A 25 27.71 -12.84 40.74
C THR A 25 26.25 -12.57 40.37
N ASP A 26 25.94 -11.40 39.80
CA ASP A 26 24.60 -11.04 39.33
C ASP A 26 24.49 -11.08 37.80
N THR A 27 24.92 -12.19 37.20
CA THR A 27 24.61 -12.46 35.78
C THR A 27 23.28 -13.20 35.71
N THR A 28 22.21 -12.47 35.41
CA THR A 28 20.92 -13.08 35.08
C THR A 28 21.04 -13.77 33.73
N VAL A 29 21.17 -15.10 33.74
CA VAL A 29 21.11 -15.91 32.53
C VAL A 29 19.64 -16.02 32.12
N LEU A 30 19.30 -15.41 30.99
CA LEU A 30 17.98 -15.53 30.39
C LEU A 30 17.75 -16.97 29.91
N PRO A 31 16.53 -17.51 30.03
CA PRO A 31 16.21 -18.83 29.49
C PRO A 31 16.50 -18.85 27.98
N GLU A 32 17.03 -19.99 27.50
CA GLU A 32 17.24 -20.22 26.08
C GLU A 32 15.89 -20.12 25.35
N VAL A 33 15.77 -19.11 24.49
CA VAL A 33 14.60 -18.94 23.63
C VAL A 33 14.83 -19.80 22.40
N GLU A 34 14.21 -20.97 22.36
CA GLU A 34 14.13 -21.78 21.16
C GLU A 34 13.23 -21.06 20.15
N VAL A 35 13.85 -20.46 19.13
CA VAL A 35 13.13 -19.84 18.01
C VAL A 35 12.77 -20.97 17.04
N THR A 36 11.67 -21.65 17.30
CA THR A 36 11.01 -22.50 16.31
C THR A 36 10.36 -21.57 15.29
N ASP A 37 10.86 -21.61 14.06
CA ASP A 37 10.26 -20.94 12.91
C ASP A 37 8.91 -21.62 12.62
N GLU A 38 7.86 -21.22 13.35
CA GLU A 38 6.49 -21.43 12.89
C GLU A 38 6.36 -20.61 11.62
N ARG A 39 6.62 -21.28 10.49
CA ARG A 39 6.35 -20.75 9.15
C ARG A 39 4.87 -20.40 9.12
N GLU A 40 4.55 -19.16 9.46
CA GLU A 40 3.22 -18.60 9.30
C GLU A 40 2.84 -18.87 7.85
N LEU A 41 1.72 -19.56 7.64
CA LEU A 41 1.14 -19.77 6.30
C LEU A 41 0.65 -18.44 5.68
N GLN A 42 1.06 -17.29 6.21
CA GLN A 42 1.12 -16.07 5.43
C GLN A 42 2.24 -16.25 4.42
N ARG A 43 1.93 -16.76 3.22
CA ARG A 43 2.84 -16.61 2.08
C ARG A 43 3.20 -15.12 2.05
N PRO A 44 4.46 -14.73 2.35
CA PRO A 44 4.88 -13.36 2.11
C PRO A 44 4.55 -13.08 0.64
N VAL A 45 4.08 -11.89 0.30
CA VAL A 45 3.97 -11.54 -1.11
C VAL A 45 5.34 -11.81 -1.70
N GLU A 46 5.45 -12.76 -2.62
CA GLU A 46 6.64 -12.98 -3.40
C GLU A 46 6.72 -11.78 -4.33
N ILE A 47 7.25 -10.68 -3.80
CA ILE A 47 7.49 -9.47 -4.57
C ILE A 47 8.82 -9.71 -5.24
N ASP A 48 8.76 -10.03 -6.53
CA ASP A 48 9.94 -10.06 -7.37
C ASP A 48 10.54 -8.65 -7.41
N LEU A 49 11.63 -8.46 -6.67
CA LEU A 49 12.33 -7.20 -6.59
C LEU A 49 13.40 -7.17 -7.67
N PRO A 50 13.24 -6.38 -8.74
CA PRO A 50 14.27 -6.25 -9.74
C PRO A 50 15.56 -5.69 -9.13
N PRO A 51 16.72 -6.37 -9.29
CA PRO A 51 17.99 -5.96 -8.68
C PRO A 51 18.60 -4.72 -9.35
N ASP A 52 18.09 -4.34 -10.52
CA ASP A 52 18.64 -3.28 -11.38
C ASP A 52 18.05 -1.89 -11.09
N ARG A 53 17.06 -1.78 -10.19
CA ARG A 53 16.35 -0.51 -9.94
C ARG A 53 15.89 -0.36 -8.49
N PRO A 54 15.72 0.88 -8.00
CA PRO A 54 15.29 1.13 -6.64
C PRO A 54 13.77 0.92 -6.50
N VAL A 55 13.42 -0.07 -5.68
CA VAL A 55 12.04 -0.43 -5.35
C VAL A 55 11.75 -0.14 -3.88
N THR A 56 10.58 0.42 -3.60
CA THR A 56 10.07 0.55 -2.23
C THR A 56 8.79 -0.23 -2.10
N VAL A 57 8.71 -1.09 -1.08
CA VAL A 57 7.51 -1.87 -0.75
C VAL A 57 6.93 -1.37 0.57
N ILE A 58 5.64 -1.07 0.56
CA ILE A 58 4.85 -0.81 1.76
C ILE A 58 3.86 -1.97 1.93
N ASN A 59 3.98 -2.72 3.02
CA ASN A 59 3.11 -3.85 3.33
C ASN A 59 1.85 -3.43 4.11
N ALA A 60 0.88 -4.33 4.23
CA ALA A 60 -0.38 -4.10 4.94
C ALA A 60 -0.19 -3.53 6.35
N ALA A 61 0.71 -4.09 7.16
CA ALA A 61 0.97 -3.61 8.51
C ALA A 61 1.51 -2.15 8.54
N ALA A 62 2.29 -1.74 7.55
CA ALA A 62 2.75 -0.36 7.42
C ALA A 62 1.65 0.58 6.89
N ILE A 63 0.70 0.08 6.09
CA ILE A 63 -0.47 0.82 5.63
C ILE A 63 -1.44 1.06 6.80
N GLU A 64 -1.73 0.02 7.57
CA GLU A 64 -2.63 0.06 8.74
C GLU A 64 -2.11 1.02 9.81
N ARG A 65 -0.81 0.94 10.14
CA ARG A 65 -0.18 1.87 11.10
C ARG A 65 -0.24 3.33 10.68
N ARG A 66 -0.27 3.62 9.38
CA ARG A 66 -0.37 5.00 8.88
C ARG A 66 -1.75 5.60 9.06
N GLN A 67 -2.78 4.78 9.21
CA GLN A 67 -4.18 5.22 9.19
C GLN A 67 -4.49 6.11 7.97
N ALA A 68 -3.91 5.75 6.82
CA ALA A 68 -4.04 6.52 5.59
C ALA A 68 -5.52 6.68 5.21
N SER A 69 -5.90 7.91 4.84
CA SER A 69 -7.26 8.19 4.38
C SER A 69 -7.41 7.87 2.89
N THR A 70 -6.34 8.02 2.12
CA THR A 70 -6.29 7.73 0.69
C THR A 70 -4.99 7.03 0.35
N ILE A 71 -4.88 6.46 -0.86
CA ILE A 71 -3.61 5.90 -1.32
C ILE A 71 -2.49 6.93 -1.42
N PHE A 72 -2.83 8.20 -1.69
CA PHE A 72 -1.87 9.30 -1.75
C PHE A 72 -1.19 9.56 -0.40
N ASP A 73 -1.90 9.34 0.71
CA ASP A 73 -1.31 9.41 2.05
C ASP A 73 -0.25 8.34 2.29
N ILE A 74 -0.32 7.21 1.60
CA ILE A 74 0.69 6.16 1.67
C ILE A 74 1.92 6.56 0.85
N LEU A 75 1.69 7.16 -0.32
CA LEU A 75 2.72 7.53 -1.29
C LEU A 75 3.60 8.70 -0.86
N LYS A 76 3.05 9.67 -0.10
CA LYS A 76 3.76 10.90 0.28
C LYS A 76 5.05 10.68 1.09
N ASP A 77 5.16 9.57 1.81
CA ASP A 77 6.33 9.27 2.64
C ASP A 77 7.45 8.57 1.87
N ILE A 78 7.21 8.22 0.60
CA ILE A 78 8.14 7.44 -0.21
C ILE A 78 9.14 8.42 -0.85
N PRO A 79 10.46 8.27 -0.61
CA PRO A 79 11.45 9.15 -1.20
C PRO A 79 11.39 9.16 -2.73
N GLY A 80 11.43 10.36 -3.32
CA GLY A 80 11.32 10.56 -4.77
C GLY A 80 9.90 10.44 -5.32
N VAL A 81 8.90 10.25 -4.46
CA VAL A 81 7.48 10.43 -4.77
C VAL A 81 7.03 11.77 -4.18
N ALA A 82 6.32 12.57 -4.95
CA ALA A 82 5.56 13.70 -4.45
C ALA A 82 4.07 13.49 -4.77
N VAL A 83 3.20 14.11 -3.97
CA VAL A 83 1.77 14.16 -4.25
C VAL A 83 1.42 15.62 -4.49
N ASP A 84 0.92 15.90 -5.69
CA ASP A 84 0.53 17.23 -6.13
C ASP A 84 -0.99 17.33 -6.18
N GLY A 85 -1.54 18.53 -6.03
CA GLY A 85 -2.97 18.78 -6.21
C GLY A 85 -3.67 19.35 -4.98
N GLY A 86 -5.00 19.31 -5.01
CA GLY A 86 -5.86 19.88 -3.97
C GLY A 86 -6.13 18.92 -2.80
N PRO A 87 -6.90 19.37 -1.79
CA PRO A 87 -7.23 18.55 -0.61
C PRO A 87 -8.17 17.38 -0.92
N ARG A 88 -8.77 17.35 -2.13
CA ARG A 88 -9.62 16.25 -2.60
C ARG A 88 -8.78 15.19 -3.30
N ALA A 89 -9.03 13.92 -2.97
CA ALA A 89 -8.42 12.78 -3.67
C ALA A 89 -8.63 12.82 -5.19
N SER A 90 -9.78 13.31 -5.66
CA SER A 90 -10.09 13.46 -7.09
C SER A 90 -9.29 14.53 -7.80
N GLY A 91 -8.62 15.43 -7.07
CA GLY A 91 -7.69 16.43 -7.60
C GLY A 91 -6.22 16.10 -7.37
N MET A 92 -5.91 14.99 -6.69
CA MET A 92 -4.53 14.60 -6.37
C MET A 92 -3.89 13.83 -7.52
N LYS A 93 -2.64 14.17 -7.83
CA LYS A 93 -1.74 13.43 -8.71
C LYS A 93 -0.50 13.02 -7.92
N PHE A 94 0.20 11.98 -8.37
CA PHE A 94 1.51 11.66 -7.84
C PHE A 94 2.58 11.93 -8.90
N ASN A 95 3.74 12.38 -8.44
CA ASN A 95 4.92 12.64 -9.23
C ASN A 95 6.00 11.66 -8.81
N LEU A 96 6.63 11.00 -9.77
CA LEU A 96 7.75 10.10 -9.56
C LEU A 96 8.98 10.61 -10.29
N ARG A 97 9.96 11.12 -9.53
CA ARG A 97 11.23 11.65 -10.07
C ARG A 97 11.07 12.69 -11.19
N GLY A 98 10.08 13.57 -11.08
CA GLY A 98 9.82 14.65 -12.04
C GLY A 98 8.77 14.31 -13.10
N PHE A 99 8.27 13.07 -13.14
CA PHE A 99 7.20 12.65 -14.03
C PHE A 99 5.87 12.66 -13.27
N SER A 100 4.91 13.49 -13.70
CA SER A 100 3.61 13.67 -13.04
C SER A 100 2.41 13.31 -13.89
N ASP A 101 2.63 13.07 -15.19
CA ASP A 101 1.57 12.77 -16.12
C ASP A 101 1.20 11.28 -16.03
N ASN A 102 -0.08 10.97 -16.21
CA ASN A 102 -0.59 9.60 -16.10
C ASN A 102 0.02 8.68 -17.19
N GLU A 103 0.50 9.28 -18.27
CA GLU A 103 1.20 8.64 -19.37
C GLU A 103 2.67 8.32 -19.04
N ASP A 104 3.25 8.95 -18.01
CA ASP A 104 4.67 8.78 -17.67
C ASP A 104 4.90 7.88 -16.45
N VAL A 105 3.92 7.79 -15.55
CA VAL A 105 4.00 6.91 -14.37
C VAL A 105 2.82 5.95 -14.33
N LEU A 106 3.13 4.67 -14.48
CA LEU A 106 2.12 3.63 -14.61
C LEU A 106 1.58 3.23 -13.24
N PHE A 107 0.27 3.32 -13.03
CA PHE A 107 -0.37 2.78 -11.83
C PHE A 107 -1.06 1.44 -12.15
N LYS A 108 -0.85 0.42 -11.32
CA LYS A 108 -1.47 -0.90 -11.48
C LYS A 108 -2.19 -1.32 -10.21
N VAL A 109 -3.34 -1.96 -10.35
CA VAL A 109 -4.02 -2.69 -9.26
C VAL A 109 -4.17 -4.13 -9.71
N ASP A 110 -3.62 -5.07 -8.96
CA ASP A 110 -3.62 -6.51 -9.30
C ASP A 110 -3.15 -6.77 -10.75
N GLY A 111 -2.11 -6.04 -11.18
CA GLY A 111 -1.54 -6.13 -12.53
C GLY A 111 -2.31 -5.37 -13.62
N ALA A 112 -3.56 -4.99 -13.39
CA ALA A 112 -4.34 -4.19 -14.32
C ALA A 112 -3.96 -2.71 -14.23
N VAL A 113 -3.62 -2.09 -15.35
CA VAL A 113 -3.35 -0.65 -15.43
C VAL A 113 -4.60 0.14 -15.01
N LYS A 114 -4.42 1.05 -14.06
CA LYS A 114 -5.42 2.04 -13.65
C LYS A 114 -4.90 3.43 -13.93
N GLY A 115 -5.82 4.35 -14.07
CA GLY A 115 -5.55 5.71 -14.43
C GLY A 115 -6.47 6.11 -15.57
N PHE A 116 -6.94 7.34 -15.52
CA PHE A 116 -7.60 7.97 -16.65
C PHE A 116 -7.21 9.44 -16.62
N GLU A 117 -6.88 9.99 -17.78
CA GLU A 117 -6.71 11.42 -17.89
C GLU A 117 -8.08 12.06 -18.15
N LYS A 118 -8.58 12.78 -17.15
CA LYS A 118 -9.70 13.70 -17.30
C LYS A 118 -9.17 15.10 -17.01
N TYR A 119 -9.55 16.07 -17.83
CA TYR A 119 -9.02 17.43 -17.75
C TYR A 119 -9.05 17.99 -16.32
N ARG A 120 -7.86 18.24 -15.75
CA ARG A 120 -7.65 18.76 -14.38
C ARG A 120 -8.33 17.91 -13.30
N PHE A 121 -8.48 16.62 -13.57
CA PHE A 121 -8.80 15.59 -12.60
C PHE A 121 -7.48 14.89 -12.24
N GLY A 122 -7.38 14.38 -11.02
CA GLY A 122 -6.19 13.74 -10.49
C GLY A 122 -5.78 12.48 -11.24
N SER A 123 -4.96 11.63 -10.63
CA SER A 123 -4.51 10.37 -11.25
C SER A 123 -5.63 9.34 -11.49
N GLY A 124 -6.86 9.61 -11.04
CA GLY A 124 -7.99 8.72 -11.22
C GLY A 124 -7.91 7.41 -10.42
N VAL A 125 -7.04 7.35 -9.41
CA VAL A 125 -6.82 6.18 -8.56
C VAL A 125 -7.67 6.29 -7.30
N PHE A 126 -8.71 5.46 -7.22
CA PHE A 126 -9.64 5.42 -6.10
C PHE A 126 -9.71 4.01 -5.53
N ILE A 127 -8.88 3.74 -4.52
CA ILE A 127 -8.91 2.51 -3.76
C ILE A 127 -8.71 2.82 -2.28
N GLU A 128 -9.51 2.17 -1.44
CA GLU A 128 -9.39 2.32 0.01
C GLU A 128 -8.10 1.64 0.49
N PRO A 129 -7.26 2.32 1.30
CA PRO A 129 -6.03 1.76 1.86
C PRO A 129 -6.21 0.41 2.55
N GLU A 130 -7.36 0.17 3.21
CA GLU A 130 -7.61 -1.08 3.94
C GLU A 130 -7.73 -2.30 3.03
N LEU A 131 -8.05 -2.10 1.75
CA LEU A 131 -8.11 -3.18 0.77
C LEU A 131 -6.73 -3.52 0.20
N LEU A 132 -5.69 -2.77 0.54
CA LEU A 132 -4.34 -2.98 0.01
C LEU A 132 -3.55 -3.94 0.90
N LYS A 133 -3.05 -5.00 0.28
CA LYS A 133 -2.08 -5.92 0.89
C LYS A 133 -0.66 -5.35 0.80
N ALA A 134 -0.33 -4.76 -0.33
CA ALA A 134 0.96 -4.15 -0.58
C ALA A 134 0.87 -3.02 -1.61
N LEU A 135 1.81 -2.09 -1.50
CA LEU A 135 2.07 -1.05 -2.49
C LEU A 135 3.55 -1.05 -2.82
N GLN A 136 3.89 -1.29 -4.08
CA GLN A 136 5.25 -1.30 -4.59
C GLN A 136 5.46 -0.10 -5.50
N VAL A 137 6.54 0.65 -5.27
CA VAL A 137 6.95 1.78 -6.10
C VAL A 137 8.30 1.47 -6.72
N GLU A 138 8.28 1.16 -8.00
CA GLU A 138 9.46 1.02 -8.85
C GLU A 138 9.76 2.35 -9.52
N ARG A 139 11.01 2.83 -9.43
CA ARG A 139 11.40 4.12 -9.99
C ARG A 139 12.28 3.94 -11.22
N GLY A 140 11.95 4.66 -12.28
CA GLY A 140 12.64 4.63 -13.56
C GLY A 140 12.01 3.67 -14.57
N PRO A 141 12.48 3.71 -15.83
CA PRO A 141 11.87 2.99 -16.93
C PRO A 141 12.01 1.48 -16.79
N SER A 142 10.98 0.75 -17.24
CA SER A 142 10.93 -0.71 -17.20
C SER A 142 10.34 -1.27 -18.49
N VAL A 143 11.08 -2.16 -19.14
CA VAL A 143 10.59 -2.88 -20.34
C VAL A 143 9.44 -3.83 -19.97
N THR A 144 9.51 -4.45 -18.79
CA THR A 144 8.50 -5.42 -18.31
C THR A 144 7.24 -4.75 -17.78
N ALA A 145 7.30 -3.46 -17.43
CA ALA A 145 6.12 -2.74 -16.95
C ALA A 145 5.11 -2.44 -18.06
N GLY A 146 5.56 -2.41 -19.32
CA GLY A 146 4.74 -2.01 -20.47
C GLY A 146 4.82 -0.52 -20.76
N SER A 147 3.96 -0.05 -21.66
CA SER A 147 3.92 1.36 -22.06
C SER A 147 3.51 2.27 -20.88
N GLY A 148 4.08 3.47 -20.84
CA GLY A 148 3.71 4.52 -19.90
C GLY A 148 4.38 4.45 -18.52
N ALA A 149 5.53 3.79 -18.43
CA ALA A 149 6.30 3.63 -17.20
C ALA A 149 7.65 4.36 -17.23
N LEU A 150 7.75 5.52 -17.90
CA LEU A 150 9.01 6.28 -18.06
C LEU A 150 9.58 6.75 -16.70
N GLY A 151 8.73 7.33 -15.86
CA GLY A 151 9.08 7.72 -14.49
C GLY A 151 9.10 6.56 -13.51
N GLY A 152 8.34 5.50 -13.80
CA GLY A 152 8.31 4.26 -13.05
C GLY A 152 6.93 3.61 -13.01
N THR A 153 6.74 2.71 -12.06
CA THR A 153 5.49 1.97 -11.88
C THR A 153 5.12 1.91 -10.40
N VAL A 154 3.86 2.20 -10.11
CA VAL A 154 3.24 2.01 -8.80
C VAL A 154 2.28 0.83 -8.89
N SER A 155 2.61 -0.27 -8.23
CA SER A 155 1.82 -1.51 -8.24
C SER A 155 1.16 -1.72 -6.88
N ALA A 156 -0.16 -1.74 -6.87
CA ALA A 156 -0.97 -2.06 -5.71
C ALA A 156 -1.50 -3.50 -5.81
N THR A 157 -1.35 -4.26 -4.74
CA THR A 157 -1.92 -5.61 -4.60
C THR A 157 -3.05 -5.56 -3.59
N THR A 158 -4.23 -6.05 -3.97
CA THR A 158 -5.39 -6.08 -3.08
C THR A 158 -5.38 -7.31 -2.16
N LYS A 159 -5.94 -7.14 -0.96
CA LYS A 159 -6.15 -8.22 0.01
C LYS A 159 -7.19 -9.21 -0.52
N SER A 160 -6.93 -10.49 -0.29
CA SER A 160 -7.86 -11.62 -0.42
C SER A 160 -8.56 -11.89 0.92
N ALA A 161 -9.55 -12.78 0.94
CA ALA A 161 -10.21 -13.15 2.19
C ALA A 161 -9.24 -13.76 3.22
N ALA A 162 -8.27 -14.55 2.74
CA ALA A 162 -7.20 -15.12 3.56
C ALA A 162 -6.44 -14.08 4.39
N ASP A 163 -6.23 -12.89 3.82
CA ASP A 163 -5.42 -11.84 4.44
C ASP A 163 -6.14 -11.15 5.61
N PHE A 164 -7.46 -11.32 5.73
CA PHE A 164 -8.25 -10.80 6.84
C PHE A 164 -8.61 -11.85 7.89
N LEU A 165 -8.65 -13.13 7.52
CA LEU A 165 -9.07 -14.21 8.42
C LEU A 165 -7.95 -14.54 9.41
N LYS A 166 -8.29 -14.57 10.71
CA LYS A 166 -7.37 -15.09 11.73
C LYS A 166 -7.27 -16.62 11.62
N PRO A 167 -6.20 -17.25 12.16
CA PRO A 167 -6.07 -18.70 12.17
C PRO A 167 -7.34 -19.40 12.70
N GLY A 168 -7.84 -20.38 11.94
CA GLY A 168 -9.06 -21.13 12.28
C GLY A 168 -10.39 -20.45 11.93
N GLN A 169 -10.38 -19.22 11.42
CA GLN A 169 -11.61 -18.53 10.97
C GLN A 169 -11.89 -18.80 9.48
N THR A 170 -13.15 -19.07 9.16
CA THR A 170 -13.63 -19.25 7.78
C THR A 170 -14.46 -18.07 7.28
N PHE A 171 -14.88 -17.17 8.17
CA PHE A 171 -15.65 -15.99 7.84
C PHE A 171 -15.37 -14.87 8.85
N GLY A 172 -15.43 -13.63 8.38
CA GLY A 172 -15.30 -12.45 9.23
C GLY A 172 -15.83 -11.19 8.58
N SER A 173 -15.84 -10.12 9.36
CA SER A 173 -16.18 -8.80 8.89
C SER A 173 -15.36 -7.75 9.62
N GLU A 174 -15.16 -6.61 8.94
CA GLU A 174 -14.47 -5.46 9.47
C GLU A 174 -15.31 -4.21 9.21
N VAL A 175 -15.35 -3.32 10.19
CA VAL A 175 -16.02 -2.03 10.07
C VAL A 175 -15.02 -0.95 10.42
N LYS A 176 -14.86 0.02 9.52
CA LYS A 176 -14.02 1.19 9.72
C LYS A 176 -14.87 2.44 9.74
N TYR A 177 -14.61 3.28 10.73
CA TYR A 177 -15.16 4.62 10.84
C TYR A 177 -14.01 5.62 10.94
N GLY A 178 -14.02 6.65 10.11
CA GLY A 178 -13.04 7.73 10.12
C GLY A 178 -13.72 9.09 10.21
N TYR A 179 -13.09 10.02 10.92
CA TYR A 179 -13.56 11.40 11.05
C TYR A 179 -12.41 12.40 10.84
N ASN A 180 -12.58 13.35 9.93
CA ASN A 180 -11.64 14.46 9.75
C ASN A 180 -12.27 15.77 10.21
N TRP A 181 -11.67 16.43 11.20
CA TRP A 181 -12.18 17.67 11.76
C TRP A 181 -12.14 18.86 10.79
N ASN A 182 -11.18 18.91 9.87
CA ASN A 182 -11.01 20.08 9.00
C ASN A 182 -12.14 20.25 7.98
N SER A 183 -12.72 19.13 7.53
CA SER A 183 -13.81 19.09 6.54
C SER A 183 -15.06 18.37 7.05
N HIS A 184 -15.11 18.04 8.34
CA HIS A 184 -16.14 17.17 8.95
C HIS A 184 -16.37 15.86 8.17
N GLU A 185 -15.30 15.37 7.51
CA GLU A 185 -15.36 14.16 6.68
C GLU A 185 -15.73 12.96 7.55
N ARG A 186 -16.66 12.15 7.06
CA ARG A 186 -17.06 10.88 7.64
C ARG A 186 -16.80 9.77 6.64
N LEU A 187 -15.83 8.92 6.95
CA LEU A 187 -15.59 7.67 6.23
C LEU A 187 -16.29 6.53 6.95
N ARG A 188 -17.12 5.76 6.23
CA ARG A 188 -17.79 4.56 6.74
C ARG A 188 -17.55 3.43 5.78
N MET A 189 -16.87 2.39 6.24
CA MET A 189 -16.52 1.25 5.42
C MET A 189 -16.89 -0.04 6.14
N VAL A 190 -17.46 -0.97 5.38
CA VAL A 190 -17.79 -2.31 5.85
C VAL A 190 -17.19 -3.29 4.85
N THR A 191 -16.44 -4.25 5.36
CA THR A 191 -15.85 -5.33 4.59
C THR A 191 -16.32 -6.66 5.16
N ILE A 192 -16.73 -7.55 4.30
CA ILE A 192 -17.14 -8.92 4.63
C ILE A 192 -16.26 -9.85 3.81
N TYR A 193 -15.68 -10.83 4.47
CA TYR A 193 -14.74 -11.76 3.85
C TYR A 193 -14.96 -13.17 4.38
N GLY A 194 -14.71 -14.16 3.51
CA GLY A 194 -14.84 -15.55 3.91
C GLY A 194 -14.20 -16.51 2.93
N ARG A 195 -13.85 -17.66 3.50
CA ARG A 195 -13.35 -18.86 2.85
C ARG A 195 -14.32 -20.00 3.17
N PRO A 196 -15.43 -20.15 2.42
CA PRO A 196 -16.43 -21.19 2.69
C PRO A 196 -15.88 -22.61 2.52
N ASN A 197 -14.84 -22.79 1.70
CA ASN A 197 -14.13 -24.05 1.52
C ASN A 197 -12.66 -23.78 1.18
N ALA A 198 -11.82 -24.80 1.07
CA ALA A 198 -10.39 -24.65 0.82
C ALA A 198 -10.02 -24.02 -0.55
N TYR A 199 -10.96 -23.98 -1.50
CA TYR A 199 -10.70 -23.61 -2.89
C TYR A 199 -11.24 -22.23 -3.27
N LEU A 200 -11.98 -21.56 -2.39
CA LEU A 200 -12.67 -20.32 -2.72
C LEU A 200 -12.51 -19.28 -1.61
N ASP A 201 -12.01 -18.12 -2.01
CA ASP A 201 -11.95 -16.91 -1.20
C ASP A 201 -12.89 -15.85 -1.78
N LEU A 202 -13.69 -15.22 -0.92
CA LEU A 202 -14.61 -14.16 -1.29
C LEU A 202 -14.44 -12.97 -0.37
N ILE A 203 -14.36 -11.79 -0.97
CA ILE A 203 -14.38 -10.51 -0.25
C ILE A 203 -15.31 -9.53 -0.94
N VAL A 204 -16.07 -8.80 -0.13
CA VAL A 204 -16.94 -7.72 -0.55
C VAL A 204 -16.71 -6.54 0.39
N SER A 205 -16.52 -5.35 -0.17
CA SER A 205 -16.36 -4.12 0.59
C SER A 205 -17.20 -2.99 0.02
N VAL A 206 -17.77 -2.18 0.90
CA VAL A 206 -18.44 -0.93 0.55
C VAL A 206 -17.92 0.16 1.47
N ALA A 207 -17.46 1.27 0.87
CA ALA A 207 -17.04 2.46 1.58
C ALA A 207 -17.86 3.67 1.11
N ARG A 208 -18.26 4.52 2.05
CA ARG A 208 -18.89 5.81 1.80
C ARG A 208 -18.11 6.91 2.47
N ARG A 209 -17.91 8.01 1.77
CA ARG A 209 -17.23 9.20 2.25
C ARG A 209 -18.12 10.41 1.99
N ASP A 210 -18.37 11.18 3.02
CA ASP A 210 -19.07 12.47 2.93
C ASP A 210 -18.29 13.52 3.69
N SER A 211 -18.06 14.67 3.08
CA SER A 211 -17.31 15.80 3.67
C SER A 211 -17.91 17.12 3.21
N ASP A 212 -17.80 18.11 4.09
CA ASP A 212 -18.07 19.50 3.77
C ASP A 212 -16.81 20.15 3.15
N ASP A 213 -16.89 21.43 2.82
CA ASP A 213 -15.73 22.18 2.35
C ASP A 213 -14.61 22.21 3.41
N PHE A 214 -13.37 22.05 2.95
CA PHE A 214 -12.18 22.17 3.79
C PHE A 214 -12.05 23.61 4.34
N ARG A 215 -11.47 23.77 5.53
CA ARG A 215 -11.13 25.10 6.06
C ARG A 215 -9.70 25.51 5.73
N LEU A 216 -9.55 26.76 5.33
CA LEU A 216 -8.26 27.42 5.15
C LEU A 216 -7.69 27.87 6.51
N PRO A 217 -6.38 28.21 6.59
CA PRO A 217 -5.77 28.68 7.83
C PRO A 217 -6.38 29.95 8.42
N ASP A 218 -7.05 30.78 7.60
CA ASP A 218 -7.78 31.98 8.01
C ASP A 218 -9.22 31.68 8.49
N GLY A 219 -9.67 30.42 8.41
CA GLY A 219 -10.97 29.95 8.87
C GLY A 219 -12.06 29.94 7.79
N GLU A 220 -11.81 30.54 6.63
CA GLU A 220 -12.76 30.55 5.52
C GLU A 220 -12.87 29.16 4.87
N PRO A 221 -14.05 28.79 4.33
CA PRO A 221 -14.19 27.56 3.58
C PRO A 221 -13.45 27.68 2.24
N LEU A 222 -12.69 26.66 1.88
CA LEU A 222 -12.23 26.48 0.51
C LEU A 222 -13.40 25.95 -0.32
N GLU A 223 -14.12 26.87 -0.95
CA GLU A 223 -15.36 26.56 -1.67
C GLU A 223 -15.19 25.42 -2.68
N LEU A 224 -16.28 24.67 -2.88
CA LEU A 224 -16.39 23.61 -3.88
C LEU A 224 -15.40 22.45 -3.63
N THR A 225 -15.10 22.16 -2.37
CA THR A 225 -14.25 21.04 -1.94
C THR A 225 -14.97 19.93 -1.19
N ALA A 226 -16.24 20.13 -0.85
CA ALA A 226 -17.13 19.10 -0.36
C ALA A 226 -17.11 17.89 -1.29
N THR A 227 -16.94 16.71 -0.70
CA THR A 227 -16.85 15.43 -1.42
C THR A 227 -17.89 14.47 -0.87
N ALA A 228 -18.66 13.87 -1.77
CA ALA A 228 -19.46 12.69 -1.50
C ALA A 228 -18.99 11.58 -2.44
N SER A 229 -18.72 10.39 -1.94
CA SER A 229 -18.36 9.26 -2.79
C SER A 229 -18.73 7.90 -2.19
N GLU A 230 -18.92 6.94 -3.07
CA GLU A 230 -19.14 5.54 -2.73
C GLU A 230 -18.18 4.66 -3.54
N SER A 231 -17.44 3.80 -2.85
CA SER A 231 -16.58 2.78 -3.44
C SER A 231 -17.11 1.40 -3.10
N ARG A 232 -17.19 0.53 -4.10
CA ARG A 232 -17.56 -0.88 -3.94
C ARG A 232 -16.44 -1.74 -4.51
N PHE A 233 -16.07 -2.76 -3.77
CA PHE A 233 -15.05 -3.73 -4.18
C PHE A 233 -15.58 -5.13 -3.98
N VAL A 234 -15.37 -5.99 -4.97
CA VAL A 234 -15.65 -7.42 -4.89
C VAL A 234 -14.44 -8.14 -5.48
N LYS A 235 -13.95 -9.17 -4.79
CA LYS A 235 -12.93 -10.06 -5.32
C LYS A 235 -13.24 -11.51 -4.95
N ALA A 236 -13.03 -12.39 -5.91
CA ALA A 236 -13.13 -13.82 -5.77
C ALA A 236 -11.83 -14.46 -6.25
N SER A 237 -11.25 -15.33 -5.43
CA SER A 237 -10.05 -16.11 -5.79
C SER A 237 -10.38 -17.59 -5.70
N VAL A 238 -10.15 -18.32 -6.80
CA VAL A 238 -10.41 -19.75 -6.92
C VAL A 238 -9.08 -20.49 -7.05
N TYR A 239 -8.77 -21.34 -6.08
CA TYR A 239 -7.61 -22.23 -6.09
C TYR A 239 -8.00 -23.52 -6.82
N ALA A 240 -7.82 -23.53 -8.15
CA ALA A 240 -8.24 -24.65 -9.01
C ALA A 240 -7.34 -25.88 -8.81
N THR A 241 -6.05 -25.66 -8.58
CA THR A 241 -5.05 -26.67 -8.18
C THR A 241 -4.05 -26.04 -7.21
N ASP A 242 -3.09 -26.81 -6.71
CA ASP A 242 -2.02 -26.30 -5.84
C ASP A 242 -1.15 -25.23 -6.53
N ASP A 243 -1.10 -25.24 -7.87
CA ASP A 243 -0.26 -24.35 -8.69
C ASP A 243 -1.07 -23.30 -9.47
N LEU A 244 -2.41 -23.42 -9.52
CA LEU A 244 -3.26 -22.55 -10.34
C LEU A 244 -4.30 -21.80 -9.51
N VAL A 245 -4.17 -20.48 -9.49
CA VAL A 245 -5.15 -19.57 -8.90
C VAL A 245 -5.78 -18.71 -9.99
N ILE A 246 -7.11 -18.62 -9.98
CA ILE A 246 -7.90 -17.75 -10.86
C ILE A 246 -8.52 -16.67 -10.00
N GLU A 247 -8.22 -15.41 -10.29
CA GLU A 247 -8.78 -14.27 -9.57
C GLU A 247 -9.66 -13.41 -10.46
N LEU A 248 -10.80 -13.00 -9.92
CA LEU A 248 -11.68 -12.00 -10.51
C LEU A 248 -11.91 -10.88 -9.50
N SER A 249 -11.60 -9.65 -9.88
CA SER A 249 -11.87 -8.47 -9.05
C SER A 249 -12.60 -7.39 -9.82
N GLN A 250 -13.49 -6.69 -9.13
CA GLN A 250 -14.21 -5.53 -9.64
C GLN A 250 -14.19 -4.43 -8.59
N THR A 251 -13.76 -3.24 -9.02
CA THR A 251 -13.86 -2.01 -8.23
C THR A 251 -14.78 -1.05 -8.95
N ARG A 252 -15.74 -0.47 -8.24
CA ARG A 252 -16.64 0.57 -8.74
C ARG A 252 -16.60 1.76 -7.81
N TYR A 253 -16.10 2.89 -8.31
CA TYR A 253 -16.11 4.17 -7.62
C TYR A 253 -17.17 5.06 -8.24
N THR A 254 -17.98 5.70 -7.40
CA THR A 254 -18.97 6.71 -7.82
C THR A 254 -18.73 7.96 -6.98
N GLY A 255 -18.30 9.03 -7.64
CA GLY A 255 -18.29 10.37 -7.03
C GLY A 255 -19.68 10.98 -7.09
N GLY A 256 -20.04 11.74 -6.06
CA GLY A 256 -21.15 12.67 -6.10
C GLY A 256 -20.88 13.81 -7.10
N PRO A 257 -21.89 14.64 -7.39
CA PRO A 257 -21.73 15.75 -8.33
C PRO A 257 -20.64 16.71 -7.83
N GLU A 258 -19.46 16.65 -8.45
CA GLU A 258 -18.39 17.58 -8.13
C GLU A 258 -18.71 18.93 -8.75
N ARG A 259 -18.81 19.95 -7.92
CA ARG A 259 -19.00 21.32 -8.40
C ARG A 259 -17.64 21.93 -8.69
N ALA A 260 -17.51 22.58 -9.83
CA ALA A 260 -16.32 23.32 -10.20
C ALA A 260 -16.71 24.66 -10.82
N PRO A 261 -15.93 25.73 -10.61
CA PRO A 261 -16.13 26.95 -11.34
C PRO A 261 -15.84 26.67 -12.82
N TYR A 262 -16.66 27.23 -13.71
CA TYR A 262 -16.46 27.13 -15.16
C TYR A 262 -15.12 27.77 -15.57
N ASP A 263 -14.77 28.86 -14.91
CA ASP A 263 -13.57 29.66 -15.10
C ASP A 263 -12.58 29.45 -13.93
N ALA A 264 -11.56 28.63 -14.15
CA ALA A 264 -10.52 28.35 -13.15
C ALA A 264 -9.31 29.30 -13.24
N THR A 265 -9.33 30.28 -14.15
CA THR A 265 -8.18 31.13 -14.49
C THR A 265 -8.47 32.64 -14.51
N ALA A 266 -9.73 33.05 -14.32
CA ALA A 266 -10.07 34.46 -14.17
C ALA A 266 -9.80 34.92 -12.73
N THR A 267 -9.60 36.23 -12.53
CA THR A 267 -9.28 36.90 -11.25
C THR A 267 -10.35 36.77 -10.16
N GLY A 268 -11.37 35.93 -10.37
CA GLY A 268 -12.28 35.38 -9.39
C GLY A 268 -12.89 34.11 -9.96
N ALA A 269 -12.57 32.96 -9.38
CA ALA A 269 -13.12 31.68 -9.83
C ALA A 269 -14.66 31.67 -9.62
N GLY A 270 -15.42 31.26 -10.64
CA GLY A 270 -16.87 31.16 -10.57
C GLY A 270 -17.63 32.36 -11.16
N GLY A 271 -16.94 33.32 -11.79
CA GLY A 271 -17.57 34.47 -12.44
C GLY A 271 -18.46 34.09 -13.63
N PHE A 272 -18.19 32.95 -14.25
CA PHE A 272 -19.02 32.38 -15.33
C PHE A 272 -19.94 31.25 -14.85
N GLY A 273 -20.11 31.11 -13.54
CA GLY A 273 -20.99 30.13 -12.91
C GLY A 273 -20.31 28.82 -12.52
N ILE A 274 -21.07 27.99 -11.81
CA ILE A 274 -20.63 26.71 -11.27
C ILE A 274 -21.22 25.58 -12.13
N VAL A 275 -20.36 24.68 -12.60
CA VAL A 275 -20.76 23.49 -13.35
C VAL A 275 -20.68 22.24 -12.48
N VAL A 276 -21.54 21.27 -12.78
CA VAL A 276 -21.43 19.92 -12.21
C VAL A 276 -20.58 19.08 -13.15
N ARG A 277 -19.46 18.55 -12.64
CA ARG A 277 -18.64 17.55 -13.32
C ARG A 277 -19.23 16.17 -13.01
N ALA A 278 -19.83 15.56 -14.02
CA ALA A 278 -20.13 14.13 -14.04
C ALA A 278 -18.92 13.36 -14.62
#